data_AF-A0AAU3XV65-F1
#
_entry.id   AF-A0AAU3XV65-F1
#
_cell.length_a   1.000
_cell.length_b   1.000
_cell.length_c   1.000
_cell.angle_alpha   90.00
_cell.angle_beta   90.00
_cell.angle_gamma   90.00
#
_symmetry.space_group_name_H-M   'P 1'
#
loop_
_entity.id
_entity.type
_entity.pdbx_description
1 polymer ?
#
loop_
_entity_poly.entity_id
_entity_poly.type
_entity_poly.pdbx_seq_one_letter_code
_entity_poly.pdbx_strand_id
1 'polypeptide(L)'
;MDPLKRDHTINHKATSGKKTVALNVTSDNTETSAMYLTGVETEHGTPKIAHVGYADGSDPGSSALSIDLMTAGTAAQGIFVTATDAPTKGALLVLRSNPGPDDFVVKGNGTAGVGMGRGNNPQSQLHVIQRTGSASAVLAEGAVRLANVAAEPSGAPAAVGGGSLYAQEGKLYWKPVGGKPTLLA
;
A
#
# COMPACT_ATOMS: atom_id res chain seq x y z
N MET A 1 12.78 14.14 -32.71
CA MET A 1 11.81 14.93 -31.93
C MET A 1 12.56 15.97 -31.12
N ASP A 2 11.99 17.15 -30.95
CA ASP A 2 12.53 18.19 -30.06
C ASP A 2 12.32 17.74 -28.61
N PRO A 3 13.38 17.53 -27.81
CA PRO A 3 13.27 17.03 -26.44
C PRO A 3 12.53 17.99 -25.50
N LEU A 4 12.31 19.24 -25.91
CA LEU A 4 11.58 20.24 -25.15
C LEU A 4 10.07 20.22 -25.43
N LYS A 5 9.59 19.42 -26.39
CA LYS A 5 8.19 19.40 -26.80
C LYS A 5 7.51 18.09 -26.41
N ARG A 6 6.30 18.24 -25.87
CA ARG A 6 5.34 17.13 -25.76
C ARG A 6 4.89 16.76 -27.17
N ASP A 7 4.83 15.46 -27.47
CA ASP A 7 4.35 14.97 -28.76
C ASP A 7 2.87 15.34 -28.98
N HIS A 8 2.05 15.14 -27.95
CA HIS A 8 0.64 15.50 -27.94
C HIS A 8 0.21 16.17 -26.64
N THR A 9 -0.77 17.07 -26.72
CA THR A 9 -1.45 17.67 -25.56
C THR A 9 -2.94 17.75 -25.85
N ILE A 10 -3.73 17.09 -25.01
CA ILE A 10 -5.19 17.12 -25.05
C ILE A 10 -5.65 17.98 -23.87
N ASN A 11 -6.49 18.99 -24.12
CA ASN A 11 -6.84 19.99 -23.11
C ASN A 11 -8.33 20.35 -23.16
N HIS A 12 -9.03 20.12 -22.05
CA HIS A 12 -10.39 20.59 -21.83
C HIS A 12 -10.37 21.88 -21.00
N LYS A 13 -10.67 23.01 -21.63
CA LYS A 13 -10.62 24.34 -21.00
C LYS A 13 -11.96 24.84 -20.46
N ALA A 14 -13.05 24.10 -20.66
CA ALA A 14 -14.35 24.52 -20.12
C ALA A 14 -14.33 24.44 -18.59
N THR A 15 -14.88 25.46 -17.93
CA THR A 15 -14.90 25.58 -16.47
C THR A 15 -16.19 25.03 -15.84
N SER A 16 -17.12 24.54 -16.66
CA SER A 16 -18.39 23.95 -16.25
C SER A 16 -18.94 23.02 -17.32
N GLY A 17 -19.95 22.23 -16.97
CA GLY A 17 -20.58 21.24 -17.85
C GLY A 17 -20.61 19.87 -17.18
N LYS A 18 -21.78 19.22 -17.20
CA LYS A 18 -21.90 17.82 -16.77
C LYS A 18 -21.58 16.93 -17.97
N LYS A 19 -20.78 15.88 -17.77
CA LYS A 19 -20.48 14.81 -18.75
C LYS A 19 -19.46 15.13 -19.86
N THR A 20 -18.64 16.16 -19.74
CA THR A 20 -17.50 16.40 -20.65
C THR A 20 -16.18 16.00 -19.99
N VAL A 21 -15.29 15.38 -20.76
CA VAL A 21 -13.95 14.96 -20.31
C VAL A 21 -12.90 15.42 -21.32
N ALA A 22 -11.64 15.52 -20.90
CA ALA A 22 -10.55 15.84 -21.81
C ALA A 22 -10.26 14.71 -22.81
N LEU A 23 -10.27 13.47 -22.33
CA LEU A 23 -10.02 12.28 -23.13
C LEU A 23 -10.98 11.16 -22.70
N ASN A 24 -11.63 10.54 -23.67
CA ASN A 24 -12.41 9.31 -23.49
C ASN A 24 -11.80 8.23 -24.39
N VAL A 25 -11.54 7.05 -23.82
CA VAL A 25 -10.97 5.90 -24.53
C VAL A 25 -11.82 4.68 -24.21
N THR A 26 -12.28 3.98 -25.23
CA THR A 26 -13.14 2.80 -25.12
C THR A 26 -12.64 1.71 -26.05
N SER A 27 -12.83 0.44 -25.66
CA SER A 27 -12.52 -0.72 -26.49
C SER A 27 -13.61 -1.77 -26.29
N ASP A 28 -14.07 -2.35 -27.40
CA ASP A 28 -14.91 -3.55 -27.40
C ASP A 28 -14.10 -4.84 -27.59
N ASN A 29 -12.78 -4.71 -27.79
CA ASN A 29 -11.89 -5.86 -27.99
C ASN A 29 -11.56 -6.53 -26.65
N THR A 30 -11.87 -7.82 -26.54
CA THR A 30 -11.62 -8.65 -25.35
C THR A 30 -10.21 -9.23 -25.27
N GLU A 31 -9.42 -9.16 -26.34
CA GLU A 31 -8.12 -9.85 -26.44
C GLU A 31 -6.92 -8.96 -26.06
N THR A 32 -7.11 -7.65 -26.00
CA THR A 32 -6.03 -6.69 -25.75
C THR A 32 -6.45 -5.60 -24.78
N SER A 33 -5.49 -5.01 -24.08
CA SER A 33 -5.78 -3.90 -23.17
C SER A 33 -6.32 -2.70 -23.95
N ALA A 34 -7.38 -2.07 -23.44
CA ALA A 34 -7.93 -0.84 -24.03
C ALA A 34 -6.91 0.31 -24.10
N MET A 35 -5.89 0.30 -23.24
CA MET A 35 -4.78 1.25 -23.23
C MET A 35 -3.48 0.56 -22.77
N TYR A 36 -2.39 0.76 -23.51
CA TYR A 36 -1.03 0.47 -23.07
C TYR A 36 -0.28 1.78 -22.82
N LEU A 37 0.59 1.79 -21.80
CA LEU A 37 1.49 2.90 -21.50
C LEU A 37 2.84 2.31 -21.07
N THR A 38 3.93 2.83 -21.64
CA THR A 38 5.29 2.44 -21.29
C THR A 38 6.18 3.67 -21.16
N GLY A 39 7.12 3.61 -20.22
CA GLY A 39 8.09 4.65 -19.92
C GLY A 39 9.35 4.04 -19.34
N VAL A 40 10.43 4.83 -19.25
CA VAL A 40 11.76 4.39 -18.81
C VAL A 40 12.37 5.40 -17.83
N GLU A 41 11.53 5.98 -16.97
CA GLU A 41 11.90 7.06 -16.08
C GLU A 41 12.94 6.61 -15.03
N THR A 42 13.88 7.50 -14.70
CA THR A 42 14.85 7.27 -13.61
C THR A 42 14.39 7.82 -12.26
N GLU A 43 13.59 8.89 -12.26
CA GLU A 43 13.19 9.62 -11.04
C GLU A 43 11.72 10.12 -11.07
N HIS A 44 10.89 9.57 -11.94
CA HIS A 44 9.48 9.94 -12.11
C HIS A 44 8.57 8.72 -12.20
N GLY A 45 7.26 8.93 -12.06
CA GLY A 45 6.26 7.89 -12.33
C GLY A 45 5.89 7.89 -13.81
N THR A 46 5.78 6.71 -14.42
CA THR A 46 5.40 6.54 -15.83
C THR A 46 4.04 7.18 -16.13
N PRO A 47 2.95 6.86 -15.39
CA PRO A 47 1.83 7.79 -15.27
C PRO A 47 2.01 8.69 -14.04
N LYS A 48 1.83 10.00 -14.23
CA LYS A 48 1.65 10.96 -13.15
C LYS A 48 0.26 11.57 -13.24
N ILE A 49 -0.57 11.34 -12.23
CA ILE A 49 -1.91 11.91 -12.09
C ILE A 49 -1.88 12.94 -10.96
N ALA A 50 -2.54 14.08 -11.17
CA ALA A 50 -2.70 15.12 -10.16
C ALA A 50 -4.15 15.56 -10.09
N HIS A 51 -4.76 15.44 -8.91
CA HIS A 51 -6.03 16.08 -8.59
C HIS A 51 -5.72 17.45 -7.98
N VAL A 52 -6.21 18.52 -8.60
CA VAL A 52 -6.14 19.88 -8.03
C VAL A 52 -7.39 20.06 -7.17
N GLY A 53 -7.22 19.88 -5.85
CA GLY A 53 -8.31 19.98 -4.90
C GLY A 53 -8.68 21.42 -4.52
N TYR A 54 -9.58 21.53 -3.55
CA TYR A 54 -10.09 22.80 -3.03
C TYR A 54 -9.63 23.01 -1.59
N ALA A 55 -9.20 24.23 -1.26
CA ALA A 55 -8.63 24.55 0.06
C ALA A 55 -9.65 24.45 1.22
N ASP A 56 -10.94 24.55 0.90
CA ASP A 56 -12.06 24.40 1.84
C ASP A 56 -12.49 22.93 2.02
N GLY A 57 -11.85 21.98 1.32
CA GLY A 57 -12.20 20.57 1.38
C GLY A 57 -13.55 20.24 0.76
N SER A 58 -14.02 21.05 -0.21
CA SER A 58 -15.31 20.83 -0.88
C SER A 58 -15.33 19.67 -1.89
N ASP A 59 -14.28 18.85 -1.93
CA ASP A 59 -14.10 17.71 -2.83
C ASP A 59 -14.11 16.33 -2.13
N PRO A 60 -14.91 16.08 -1.07
CA PRO A 60 -14.83 14.83 -0.30
C PRO A 60 -15.28 13.60 -1.09
N GLY A 61 -15.98 13.80 -2.22
CA GLY A 61 -16.39 12.73 -3.15
C GLY A 61 -15.45 12.54 -4.35
N SER A 62 -14.36 13.32 -4.44
CA SER A 62 -13.40 13.23 -5.55
C SER A 62 -12.31 12.21 -5.27
N SER A 63 -11.69 11.69 -6.33
CA SER A 63 -10.52 10.83 -6.24
C SER A 63 -9.55 11.11 -7.38
N ALA A 64 -8.27 10.81 -7.16
CA ALA A 64 -7.27 10.84 -8.24
C ALA A 64 -7.45 9.67 -9.21
N LEU A 65 -7.89 8.51 -8.71
CA LEU A 65 -8.15 7.30 -9.47
C LEU A 65 -9.43 6.62 -8.93
N SER A 66 -10.36 6.30 -9.83
CA SER A 66 -11.58 5.53 -9.55
C SER A 66 -11.66 4.37 -10.54
N ILE A 67 -11.92 3.15 -10.05
CA ILE A 67 -12.02 1.92 -10.84
C ILE A 67 -13.36 1.26 -10.50
N ASP A 68 -14.15 0.95 -11.51
CA ASP A 68 -15.41 0.22 -11.38
C ASP A 68 -15.30 -1.14 -12.09
N LEU A 69 -15.51 -2.23 -11.34
CA LEU A 69 -15.56 -3.60 -11.86
C LEU A 69 -17.03 -3.96 -12.11
N MET A 70 -17.51 -3.61 -13.29
CA MET A 70 -18.92 -3.74 -13.64
C MET A 70 -19.36 -5.20 -13.82
N THR A 71 -20.68 -5.39 -13.83
CA THR A 71 -21.41 -6.67 -14.05
C THR A 71 -21.42 -7.60 -12.83
N ALA A 72 -22.61 -7.97 -12.40
CA ALA A 72 -22.79 -8.94 -11.32
C ALA A 72 -22.14 -10.29 -11.69
N GLY A 73 -21.38 -10.87 -10.75
CA GLY A 73 -20.66 -12.13 -10.96
C GLY A 73 -19.30 -11.99 -11.64
N THR A 74 -18.81 -10.77 -11.91
CA THR A 74 -17.45 -10.56 -12.42
C THR A 74 -16.38 -11.10 -11.45
N ALA A 75 -15.35 -11.73 -12.01
CA ALA A 75 -14.16 -12.19 -11.30
C ALA A 75 -12.92 -11.33 -11.60
N ALA A 76 -13.12 -10.16 -12.23
CA ALA A 76 -12.02 -9.25 -12.58
C ALA A 76 -11.27 -8.78 -11.33
N GLN A 77 -9.95 -8.60 -11.46
CA GLN A 77 -9.11 -7.99 -10.43
C GLN A 77 -9.14 -6.46 -10.59
N GLY A 78 -9.01 -5.73 -9.48
CA GLY A 78 -8.87 -4.27 -9.50
C GLY A 78 -7.47 -3.84 -9.93
N ILE A 79 -6.51 -3.92 -9.00
CA ILE A 79 -5.11 -3.53 -9.24
C ILE A 79 -4.22 -4.77 -9.15
N PHE A 80 -3.44 -5.02 -10.20
CA PHE A 80 -2.41 -6.06 -10.23
C PHE A 80 -1.04 -5.43 -10.45
N VAL A 81 -0.07 -5.78 -9.60
CA VAL A 81 1.31 -5.28 -9.66
C VAL A 81 2.25 -6.48 -9.64
N THR A 82 3.14 -6.54 -10.61
CA THR A 82 4.18 -7.57 -10.70
C THR A 82 5.47 -6.98 -11.26
N ALA A 83 6.57 -7.71 -11.13
CA ALA A 83 7.83 -7.44 -11.79
C ALA A 83 8.27 -8.74 -12.49
N THR A 84 7.93 -8.86 -13.78
CA THR A 84 7.98 -10.12 -14.54
C THR A 84 9.39 -10.65 -14.75
N ASP A 85 10.37 -9.76 -14.89
CA ASP A 85 11.76 -10.16 -15.18
C ASP A 85 12.50 -10.56 -13.91
N ALA A 86 12.28 -9.82 -12.82
CA ALA A 86 12.84 -10.10 -11.50
C ALA A 86 12.10 -9.27 -10.43
N PRO A 87 12.09 -9.72 -9.15
CA PRO A 87 11.56 -8.91 -8.06
C PRO A 87 12.19 -7.51 -8.00
N THR A 88 11.34 -6.48 -7.92
CA THR A 88 11.82 -5.10 -7.74
C THR A 88 12.42 -4.88 -6.36
N LYS A 89 13.46 -4.05 -6.29
CA LYS A 89 14.01 -3.57 -5.01
C LYS A 89 13.17 -2.46 -4.39
N GLY A 90 12.37 -1.77 -5.20
CA GLY A 90 11.49 -0.69 -4.76
C GLY A 90 10.31 -1.21 -3.93
N ALA A 91 9.60 -0.30 -3.27
CA ALA A 91 8.33 -0.64 -2.65
C ALA A 91 7.25 -0.94 -3.72
N LEU A 92 6.39 -1.92 -3.45
CA LEU A 92 5.26 -2.28 -4.32
C LEU A 92 4.11 -1.28 -4.18
N LEU A 93 3.94 -0.72 -2.98
CA LEU A 93 2.93 0.31 -2.66
C LEU A 93 3.47 1.25 -1.58
N VAL A 94 3.25 2.55 -1.76
CA VAL A 94 3.62 3.58 -0.78
C VAL A 94 2.51 4.64 -0.70
N LEU A 95 1.91 4.80 0.47
CA LEU A 95 0.96 5.86 0.78
C LEU A 95 1.59 6.85 1.77
N ARG A 96 1.65 8.13 1.37
CA ARG A 96 2.27 9.23 2.10
C ARG A 96 1.38 10.46 2.04
N SER A 97 0.49 10.58 3.02
CA SER A 97 -0.33 11.77 3.24
C SER A 97 0.30 12.66 4.32
N ASN A 98 0.87 12.06 5.36
CA ASN A 98 1.46 12.81 6.47
C ASN A 98 2.96 13.12 6.25
N PRO A 99 3.46 14.25 6.76
CA PRO A 99 4.88 14.56 6.74
C PRO A 99 5.64 13.66 7.72
N GLY A 100 6.68 12.97 7.22
CA GLY A 100 7.57 12.15 8.04
C GLY A 100 7.34 10.63 7.97
N PRO A 101 6.12 10.08 8.02
CA PRO A 101 5.91 8.64 7.92
C PRO A 101 5.65 8.15 6.48
N ASP A 102 5.83 6.84 6.31
CA ASP A 102 5.03 6.04 5.39
C ASP A 102 3.75 5.66 6.15
N ASP A 103 2.59 6.21 5.76
CA ASP A 103 1.31 5.93 6.44
C ASP A 103 0.93 4.46 6.24
N PHE A 104 1.13 3.96 5.02
CA PHE A 104 1.11 2.55 4.69
C PHE A 104 2.13 2.25 3.59
N VAL A 105 2.87 1.15 3.73
CA VAL A 105 3.86 0.72 2.74
C VAL A 105 3.93 -0.78 2.63
N VAL A 106 4.08 -1.28 1.40
CA VAL A 106 4.47 -2.67 1.10
C VAL A 106 5.81 -2.62 0.37
N LYS A 107 6.85 -3.20 0.97
CA LYS A 107 8.21 -3.22 0.42
C LYS A 107 8.36 -4.29 -0.67
N GLY A 108 9.41 -4.20 -1.48
CA GLY A 108 9.70 -5.17 -2.54
C GLY A 108 9.93 -6.61 -2.05
N ASN A 109 10.27 -6.78 -0.77
CA ASN A 109 10.38 -8.10 -0.13
C ASN A 109 9.04 -8.60 0.46
N GLY A 110 7.93 -7.89 0.25
CA GLY A 110 6.60 -8.25 0.73
C GLY A 110 6.28 -7.86 2.18
N THR A 111 7.23 -7.30 2.94
CA THR A 111 6.94 -6.80 4.29
C THR A 111 6.11 -5.51 4.25
N ALA A 112 5.21 -5.35 5.23
CA ALA A 112 4.30 -4.21 5.33
C ALA A 112 4.56 -3.36 6.57
N GLY A 113 4.37 -2.04 6.44
CA GLY A 113 4.50 -1.08 7.53
C GLY A 113 3.30 -0.14 7.61
N VAL A 114 2.87 0.20 8.83
CA VAL A 114 1.81 1.17 9.12
C VAL A 114 2.36 2.25 10.05
N GLY A 115 2.33 3.51 9.61
CA GLY A 115 2.76 4.66 10.40
C GLY A 115 4.26 4.73 10.72
N MET A 116 5.09 3.99 9.96
CA MET A 116 6.53 3.92 10.17
C MET A 116 7.25 5.17 9.66
N GLY A 117 8.46 5.44 10.16
CA GLY A 117 9.32 6.47 9.57
C GLY A 117 9.51 6.27 8.06
N ARG A 118 9.39 7.35 7.28
CA ARG A 118 9.42 7.31 5.81
C ARG A 118 10.69 6.64 5.31
N GLY A 119 10.52 5.62 4.46
CA GLY A 119 11.65 4.89 3.87
C GLY A 119 12.23 3.80 4.76
N ASN A 120 11.90 3.75 6.07
CA ASN A 120 12.38 2.70 6.95
C ASN A 120 11.89 1.32 6.52
N ASN A 121 12.65 0.29 6.88
CA ASN A 121 12.27 -1.10 6.64
C ASN A 121 11.41 -1.63 7.80
N PRO A 122 10.32 -2.37 7.52
CA PRO A 122 9.61 -3.13 8.54
C PRO A 122 10.57 -4.11 9.23
N GLN A 123 10.39 -4.29 10.53
CA GLN A 123 11.20 -5.21 11.33
C GLN A 123 10.57 -6.61 11.44
N SER A 124 9.40 -6.80 10.84
CA SER A 124 8.63 -8.04 10.77
C SER A 124 7.78 -8.04 9.50
N GLN A 125 7.05 -9.12 9.24
CA GLN A 125 6.14 -9.22 8.09
C GLN A 125 5.12 -8.08 8.07
N LEU A 126 4.62 -7.69 9.25
CA LEU A 126 3.81 -6.50 9.48
C LEU A 126 4.39 -5.73 10.67
N HIS A 127 4.70 -4.45 10.48
CA HIS A 127 5.21 -3.55 11.52
C HIS A 127 4.27 -2.34 11.68
N VAL A 128 3.60 -2.26 12.83
CA VAL A 128 2.62 -1.20 13.14
C VAL A 128 3.15 -0.31 14.24
N ILE A 129 3.17 1.00 14.00
CA ILE A 129 3.52 2.01 15.01
C ILE A 129 2.28 2.78 15.41
N GLN A 130 1.94 2.77 16.71
CA GLN A 130 0.87 3.61 17.25
C GLN A 130 1.22 5.09 17.05
N ARG A 131 0.36 5.81 16.34
CA ARG A 131 0.52 7.25 16.12
C ARG A 131 0.03 8.05 17.32
N THR A 132 0.61 9.22 17.55
CA THR A 132 0.16 10.13 18.62
C THR A 132 -1.33 10.44 18.47
N GLY A 133 -2.08 10.32 19.57
CA GLY A 133 -3.53 10.52 19.59
C GLY A 133 -4.36 9.26 19.30
N SER A 134 -3.76 8.18 18.81
CA SER A 134 -4.45 6.88 18.70
C SER A 134 -4.51 6.19 20.06
N ALA A 135 -5.64 5.55 20.37
CA ALA A 135 -5.82 4.80 21.62
C ALA A 135 -5.02 3.47 21.66
N SER A 136 -4.79 2.85 20.50
CA SER A 136 -4.08 1.57 20.36
C SER A 136 -3.34 1.49 19.02
N ALA A 137 -2.27 0.70 18.96
CA ALA A 137 -1.64 0.32 17.68
C ALA A 137 -2.55 -0.60 16.86
N VAL A 138 -3.19 -1.56 17.53
CA VAL A 138 -4.10 -2.55 16.94
C VAL A 138 -5.29 -2.72 17.89
N LEU A 139 -6.49 -2.63 17.34
CA LEU A 139 -7.74 -3.02 17.99
C LEU A 139 -8.27 -4.27 17.25
N ALA A 140 -8.59 -5.34 17.99
CA ALA A 140 -9.15 -6.55 17.42
C ALA A 140 -10.52 -6.83 18.05
N GLU A 141 -11.60 -6.59 17.31
CA GLU A 141 -12.97 -6.91 17.71
C GLU A 141 -13.31 -8.33 17.23
N GLY A 142 -12.88 -9.33 17.99
CA GLY A 142 -13.05 -10.75 17.66
C GLY A 142 -11.90 -11.61 18.18
N ALA A 143 -11.86 -12.88 17.76
CA ALA A 143 -10.80 -13.82 18.15
C ALA A 143 -9.53 -13.63 17.33
N VAL A 144 -8.36 -13.65 17.98
CA VAL A 144 -7.04 -13.71 17.33
C VAL A 144 -6.52 -15.14 17.42
N ARG A 145 -6.33 -15.79 16.26
CA ARG A 145 -5.74 -17.13 16.17
C ARG A 145 -4.24 -17.02 15.97
N LEU A 146 -3.48 -17.75 16.78
CA LEU A 146 -2.03 -17.86 16.65
C LEU A 146 -1.69 -19.27 16.15
N ALA A 147 -1.01 -19.35 15.01
CA ALA A 147 -0.48 -20.62 14.53
C ALA A 147 0.72 -21.05 15.38
N ASN A 148 0.92 -22.36 15.49
CA ASN A 148 2.14 -22.89 16.11
C ASN A 148 3.36 -22.41 15.32
N VAL A 149 4.31 -21.80 16.00
CA VAL A 149 5.62 -21.50 15.42
C VAL A 149 6.42 -22.79 15.28
N ALA A 150 7.24 -22.87 14.24
CA ALA A 150 8.12 -24.02 14.02
C ALA A 150 9.26 -24.09 15.05
N ALA A 151 9.66 -22.95 15.61
CA ALA A 151 10.68 -22.83 16.63
C ALA A 151 10.38 -21.66 17.55
N GLU A 152 10.82 -21.77 18.81
CA GLU A 152 10.76 -20.69 19.79
C GLU A 152 11.39 -19.41 19.20
N PRO A 153 10.70 -18.25 19.29
CA PRO A 153 11.25 -17.00 18.79
C PRO A 153 12.59 -16.67 19.46
N SER A 154 13.62 -16.38 18.67
CA SER A 154 14.97 -16.08 19.18
C SER A 154 15.10 -14.70 19.83
N GLY A 155 14.06 -13.87 19.75
CA GLY A 155 13.91 -12.56 20.42
C GLY A 155 12.92 -11.68 19.67
N ALA A 156 12.31 -10.70 20.34
CA ALA A 156 11.63 -9.60 19.64
C ALA A 156 12.67 -8.80 18.83
N PRO A 157 12.29 -7.95 17.85
CA PRO A 157 13.23 -7.03 17.20
C PRO A 157 14.01 -6.24 18.27
N ALA A 158 15.27 -6.64 18.50
CA ALA A 158 15.94 -6.47 19.78
C ALA A 158 16.28 -5.02 20.15
N ALA A 159 16.07 -4.06 19.26
CA ALA A 159 16.51 -2.68 19.43
C ALA A 159 15.63 -1.85 20.37
N VAL A 160 14.37 -2.22 20.62
CA VAL A 160 13.40 -1.36 21.35
C VAL A 160 12.77 -2.02 22.58
N GLY A 161 13.19 -3.24 22.93
CA GLY A 161 12.68 -3.99 24.09
C GLY A 161 11.41 -4.80 23.79
N GLY A 162 10.67 -5.15 24.84
CA GLY A 162 9.44 -5.96 24.76
C GLY A 162 9.67 -7.47 24.81
N GLY A 163 8.98 -8.22 23.96
CA GLY A 163 9.01 -9.68 23.90
C GLY A 163 8.14 -10.24 22.77
N SER A 164 8.08 -11.56 22.69
CA SER A 164 7.31 -12.29 21.68
C SER A 164 6.18 -13.07 22.34
N LEU A 165 4.95 -12.83 21.89
CA LEU A 165 3.79 -13.68 22.17
C LEU A 165 3.67 -14.69 21.02
N TYR A 166 3.61 -15.98 21.32
CA TYR A 166 3.56 -17.03 20.31
C TYR A 166 2.83 -18.27 20.79
N ALA A 167 2.35 -19.09 19.86
CA ALA A 167 1.83 -20.42 20.16
C ALA A 167 2.84 -21.49 19.74
N GLN A 168 2.94 -22.57 20.50
CA GLN A 168 3.72 -23.75 20.14
C GLN A 168 3.04 -24.99 20.72
N GLU A 169 2.88 -26.03 19.91
CA GLU A 169 2.19 -27.28 20.31
C GLU A 169 0.79 -27.04 20.94
N GLY A 170 0.07 -26.03 20.46
CA GLY A 170 -1.28 -25.68 20.93
C GLY A 170 -1.33 -24.91 22.24
N LYS A 171 -0.17 -24.55 22.82
CA LYS A 171 -0.03 -23.75 24.04
C LYS A 171 0.39 -22.31 23.73
N LEU A 172 0.02 -21.37 24.58
CA LEU A 172 0.34 -19.95 24.45
C LEU A 172 1.52 -19.57 25.34
N TYR A 173 2.50 -18.87 24.78
CA TYR A 173 3.72 -18.46 25.48
C TYR A 173 4.02 -16.97 25.32
N TRP A 174 4.59 -16.38 26.37
CA TRP A 174 5.27 -15.08 26.32
C TRP A 174 6.76 -15.25 26.58
N LYS A 175 7.61 -14.70 25.71
CA LYS A 175 9.07 -14.65 25.90
C LYS A 175 9.56 -13.20 25.88
N PRO A 176 9.99 -12.63 27.02
CA PRO A 176 10.61 -11.30 27.02
C PRO A 176 11.99 -11.32 26.33
N VAL A 177 12.43 -10.16 25.83
CA VAL A 177 13.78 -10.02 25.24
C VAL A 177 14.85 -10.46 26.25
N GLY A 178 15.72 -11.38 25.84
CA GLY A 178 16.80 -11.93 26.67
C GLY A 178 16.37 -12.89 27.80
N GLY A 179 15.07 -13.17 27.94
CA GLY A 179 14.54 -14.06 28.97
C GLY A 179 14.08 -15.43 28.45
N LYS A 180 13.59 -16.24 29.39
CA LYS A 180 13.02 -17.57 29.09
C LYS A 180 11.51 -17.46 28.78
N PRO A 181 10.96 -18.33 27.93
CA PRO A 181 9.51 -18.41 27.72
C PRO A 181 8.74 -18.71 29.01
N THR A 182 7.56 -18.10 29.12
CA THR A 182 6.57 -18.36 30.16
C THR A 182 5.31 -18.91 29.51
N LEU A 183 4.82 -20.05 29.97
CA LEU A 183 3.53 -20.61 29.56
C LEU A 183 2.40 -19.73 30.13
N LEU A 184 1.46 -19.32 29.29
CA LEU A 184 0.31 -18.48 29.65
C LEU A 184 -1.01 -19.26 29.70
N ALA A 185 -1.23 -20.16 28.75
CA ALA A 185 -2.43 -20.99 28.62
C ALA A 185 -2.13 -22.27 27.84
#